data_AF-A0A535CJC0-F1
#
_entry.id   AF-A0A535CJC0-F1
#
_cell.length_a   1.000
_cell.length_b   1.000
_cell.length_c   1.000
_cell.angle_alpha   90.00
_cell.angle_beta   90.00
_cell.angle_gamma   90.00
#
_symmetry.space_group_name_H-M   'P 1'
#
loop_
_entity.id
_entity.type
_entity.pdbx_description
1 polymer ?
#
loop_
_entity_poly.entity_id
_entity_poly.type
_entity_poly.pdbx_seq_one_letter_code
_entity_poly.pdbx_strand_id
1 'polypeptide(L)'
;MKNWLRQRSRWIKGYMQAYLVHMRNPVEDFRKGRLYDLFTYQVVIGSGTAVLFINPLMWVLLGIYTAFGRSVINIYHILFPWPILYLGAFCLIFGNFFYVYLYLLACMRRKQYHLLLWTLFIPVYWLLMSTAAFYALFELLVKPHYWQKTVHGLHLKGKRTSSGHDISPGHINPACACNFT
;
A
#
# COMPACT_ATOMS: atom_id res chain seq x y z
N MET A 1 -13.23 -3.45 7.66
CA MET A 1 -12.50 -3.39 6.36
C MET A 1 -12.46 -1.99 5.75
N LYS A 2 -13.60 -1.32 5.50
CA LYS A 2 -13.63 0.01 4.85
C LYS A 2 -12.68 1.05 5.46
N ASN A 3 -12.55 1.10 6.80
CA ASN A 3 -11.65 2.05 7.46
C ASN A 3 -10.16 1.79 7.18
N TRP A 4 -9.75 0.52 7.10
CA TRP A 4 -8.36 0.14 6.76
C TRP A 4 -8.02 0.53 5.33
N LEU A 5 -8.94 0.27 4.39
CA LEU A 5 -8.76 0.62 2.98
C LEU A 5 -8.63 2.14 2.80
N ARG A 6 -9.46 2.92 3.50
CA ARG A 6 -9.38 4.39 3.54
C ARG A 6 -8.08 4.90 4.13
N GLN A 7 -7.58 4.26 5.19
CA GLN A 7 -6.31 4.63 5.79
C GLN A 7 -5.16 4.38 4.80
N ARG A 8 -5.07 3.17 4.22
CA ARG A 8 -3.97 2.80 3.33
C ARG A 8 -3.98 3.55 1.99
N SER A 9 -5.14 3.73 1.37
CA SER A 9 -5.27 4.52 0.14
C SER A 9 -4.77 5.96 0.33
N ARG A 10 -4.99 6.58 1.50
CA ARG A 10 -4.45 7.89 1.84
C ARG A 10 -2.91 7.93 1.90
N TRP A 11 -2.26 6.92 2.47
CA TRP A 11 -0.79 6.82 2.46
C TRP A 11 -0.27 6.71 1.02
N ILE A 12 -0.90 5.85 0.21
CA ILE A 12 -0.50 5.66 -1.19
C ILE A 12 -0.71 6.95 -2.00
N LYS A 13 -1.85 7.64 -1.81
CA LYS A 13 -2.12 8.95 -2.42
C LYS A 13 -1.04 9.97 -2.06
N GLY A 14 -0.61 10.01 -0.80
CA GLY A 14 0.48 10.88 -0.35
C GLY A 14 1.80 10.58 -1.04
N TYR A 15 2.18 9.32 -1.19
CA TYR A 15 3.39 8.93 -1.95
C TYR A 15 3.30 9.34 -3.42
N MET A 16 2.14 9.16 -4.06
CA MET A 16 1.92 9.59 -5.44
C MET A 16 2.00 11.12 -5.60
N GLN A 17 1.42 11.87 -4.66
CA GLN A 17 1.51 13.33 -4.65
C GLN A 17 2.96 13.81 -4.46
N ALA A 18 3.70 13.22 -3.51
CA ALA A 18 5.10 13.53 -3.29
C ALA A 18 5.95 13.23 -4.55
N TYR A 19 5.67 12.10 -5.21
CA TYR A 19 6.31 11.72 -6.46
C TYR A 19 6.05 12.74 -7.58
N LEU A 20 4.80 13.14 -7.78
CA LEU A 20 4.42 14.12 -8.81
C LEU A 20 5.03 15.51 -8.57
N VAL A 21 5.14 15.95 -7.31
CA VAL A 21 5.77 17.24 -6.97
C VAL A 21 7.27 17.21 -7.29
N HIS A 22 7.97 16.13 -6.93
CA HIS A 22 9.40 16.00 -7.24
C HIS A 22 9.65 15.81 -8.75
N MET A 23 8.73 15.14 -9.45
CA MET A 23 8.80 14.97 -10.91
C MET A 23 8.29 16.18 -11.71
N ARG A 24 7.95 17.29 -11.06
CA ARG A 24 7.45 18.48 -11.78
C ARG A 24 8.56 19.23 -12.52
N ASN A 25 9.77 19.32 -11.96
CA ASN A 25 10.93 19.99 -12.58
C ASN A 25 12.18 19.09 -12.65
N PRO A 26 12.13 17.90 -13.28
CA PRO A 26 13.26 16.97 -13.31
C PRO A 26 14.45 17.54 -14.10
N VAL A 27 14.17 18.44 -15.06
CA VAL A 27 15.17 19.11 -15.90
C VAL A 27 16.06 20.04 -15.09
N GLU A 28 15.53 20.68 -14.05
CA GLU A 28 16.28 21.62 -13.23
C GLU A 28 17.22 20.90 -12.27
N ASP A 29 16.78 19.77 -11.70
CA ASP A 29 17.62 18.89 -10.87
C ASP A 29 18.71 18.18 -11.69
N PHE A 30 18.39 17.81 -12.95
CA PHE A 30 19.39 17.30 -13.91
C PHE A 30 20.45 18.36 -14.22
N ARG A 31 20.04 19.60 -14.45
CA ARG A 31 20.95 20.72 -14.75
C ARG A 31 21.81 21.14 -13.56
N LYS A 32 21.34 20.88 -12.33
CA LYS A 32 22.10 21.07 -11.06
C LYS A 32 23.02 19.89 -10.72
N GLY A 33 23.09 18.85 -11.56
CA GLY A 33 23.97 17.70 -11.36
C GLY A 33 23.51 16.73 -10.25
N ARG A 34 22.27 16.83 -9.76
CA ARG A 34 21.73 16.02 -8.66
C ARG A 34 21.09 14.71 -9.13
N LEU A 35 21.75 14.05 -10.08
CA LEU A 35 21.27 12.79 -10.67
C LEU A 35 21.11 11.67 -9.63
N TYR A 36 22.00 11.64 -8.63
CA TYR A 36 21.94 10.65 -7.56
C TYR A 36 20.67 10.78 -6.71
N ASP A 37 20.26 12.01 -6.39
CA ASP A 37 19.05 12.26 -5.60
C ASP A 37 17.81 11.84 -6.39
N LEU A 38 17.72 12.25 -7.67
CA LEU A 38 16.63 11.84 -8.56
C LEU A 38 16.53 10.32 -8.69
N PHE A 39 17.68 9.64 -8.88
CA PHE A 39 17.72 8.19 -9.01
C PHE A 39 17.28 7.51 -7.70
N THR A 40 17.75 7.99 -6.56
CA THR A 40 17.36 7.45 -5.25
C THR A 40 15.86 7.63 -5.01
N TYR A 41 15.30 8.80 -5.34
CA TYR A 41 13.85 9.04 -5.24
C TYR A 41 13.05 8.14 -6.18
N GLN A 42 13.49 7.96 -7.42
CA GLN A 42 12.85 7.09 -8.41
C GLN A 42 12.88 5.62 -7.95
N VAL A 43 14.01 5.16 -7.42
CA VAL A 43 14.17 3.79 -6.94
C VAL A 43 13.41 3.55 -5.64
N VAL A 44 13.36 4.49 -4.70
CA VAL A 44 12.69 4.26 -3.42
C VAL A 44 11.17 4.47 -3.51
N ILE A 45 10.74 5.65 -3.97
CA ILE A 45 9.31 6.03 -3.98
C ILE A 45 8.64 5.54 -5.26
N GLY A 46 9.32 5.74 -6.40
CA GLY A 46 8.82 5.34 -7.72
C GLY A 46 8.64 3.83 -7.82
N SER A 47 9.68 3.06 -7.50
CA SER A 47 9.58 1.59 -7.57
C SER A 47 8.57 1.03 -6.57
N GLY A 48 8.54 1.53 -5.33
CA GLY A 48 7.60 1.05 -4.32
C GLY A 48 6.14 1.25 -4.73
N THR A 49 5.85 2.40 -5.35
CA THR A 49 4.51 2.71 -5.88
C THR A 49 4.22 1.92 -7.15
N ALA A 50 5.19 1.81 -8.08
CA ALA A 50 5.03 1.08 -9.33
C ALA A 50 4.81 -0.44 -9.11
N VAL A 51 5.53 -1.04 -8.16
CA VAL A 51 5.40 -2.46 -7.81
C VAL A 51 3.99 -2.78 -7.34
N LEU A 52 3.30 -1.88 -6.64
CA LEU A 52 1.90 -2.09 -6.24
C LEU A 52 0.94 -2.20 -7.44
N PHE A 53 1.27 -1.62 -8.58
CA PHE A 53 0.47 -1.73 -9.81
C PHE A 53 0.93 -2.88 -10.71
N ILE A 54 2.24 -3.14 -10.78
CA ILE A 54 2.82 -4.19 -11.61
C ILE A 54 2.49 -5.57 -11.05
N ASN A 55 2.56 -5.76 -9.73
CA ASN A 55 2.32 -7.04 -9.08
C ASN A 55 0.97 -7.68 -9.46
N PRO A 56 -0.20 -7.03 -9.29
CA PRO A 56 -1.49 -7.63 -9.68
C PRO A 56 -1.58 -7.93 -11.18
N LEU A 57 -0.97 -7.09 -12.03
CA LEU A 57 -0.90 -7.33 -13.47
C LEU A 57 -0.12 -8.60 -13.77
N MET A 58 1.03 -8.81 -13.12
CA MET A 58 1.82 -10.04 -13.27
C MET A 58 1.06 -11.28 -12.81
N TRP A 59 0.31 -11.20 -11.71
CA TRP A 59 -0.55 -12.31 -11.25
C TRP A 59 -1.69 -12.61 -12.24
N VAL A 60 -2.30 -11.59 -12.83
CA VAL A 60 -3.33 -11.77 -13.87
C VAL A 60 -2.73 -12.41 -15.12
N LEU A 61 -1.56 -11.96 -15.57
CA LEU A 61 -0.85 -12.57 -16.70
C LEU A 61 -0.48 -14.03 -16.42
N LEU A 62 -0.05 -14.36 -15.20
CA LEU A 62 0.19 -15.74 -14.81
C LEU A 62 -1.10 -16.57 -14.85
N GLY A 63 -2.20 -16.04 -14.32
CA GLY A 63 -3.51 -16.70 -14.33
C GLY A 63 -4.06 -16.95 -15.74
N ILE A 64 -3.87 -16.01 -16.66
CA ILE A 64 -4.23 -16.17 -18.08
C ILE A 64 -3.39 -17.27 -18.71
N TYR A 65 -2.08 -17.27 -18.45
CA TYR A 65 -1.17 -18.30 -18.96
C TYR A 65 -1.53 -19.70 -18.44
N THR A 66 -1.89 -19.85 -17.16
CA THR A 66 -2.27 -21.17 -16.61
C THR A 66 -3.64 -21.63 -17.09
N ALA A 67 -4.61 -20.71 -17.26
CA ALA A 67 -5.97 -21.06 -17.70
C ALA A 67 -6.09 -21.30 -19.21
N PHE A 68 -5.40 -20.49 -20.03
CA PHE A 68 -5.54 -20.49 -21.51
C PHE A 68 -4.23 -20.84 -22.22
N GLY A 69 -3.27 -21.44 -21.52
CA GLY A 69 -1.89 -21.63 -21.96
C GLY A 69 -1.70 -22.31 -23.32
N ARG A 70 -2.66 -23.11 -23.81
CA ARG A 70 -2.60 -23.69 -25.16
C ARG A 70 -3.00 -22.71 -26.27
N SER A 71 -3.91 -21.78 -25.99
CA SER A 71 -4.46 -20.85 -26.99
C SER A 71 -3.69 -19.54 -27.08
N VAL A 72 -3.05 -19.10 -25.99
CA VAL A 72 -2.39 -17.79 -25.90
C VAL A 72 -0.85 -17.89 -26.00
N ILE A 73 -0.31 -19.11 -26.14
CA ILE A 73 1.14 -19.38 -26.17
C ILE A 73 1.86 -18.55 -27.24
N ASN A 74 1.28 -18.47 -28.45
CA ASN A 74 1.88 -17.75 -29.58
C ASN A 74 1.95 -16.24 -29.33
N ILE A 75 0.93 -15.66 -28.69
CA ILE A 75 0.89 -14.22 -28.38
C ILE A 75 1.87 -13.91 -27.22
N TYR A 76 1.98 -14.80 -26.24
CA TYR A 76 2.94 -14.66 -25.14
C TYR A 76 4.38 -14.70 -25.61
N HIS A 77 4.75 -15.57 -26.55
CA HIS A 77 6.12 -15.63 -27.06
C HIS A 77 6.54 -14.39 -27.86
N ILE A 78 5.59 -13.67 -28.46
CA ILE A 78 5.84 -12.39 -29.13
C ILE A 78 6.10 -11.28 -28.10
N LEU A 79 5.33 -11.25 -27.00
CA LEU A 79 5.46 -10.25 -25.94
C LEU A 79 6.62 -10.54 -24.98
N PHE A 80 6.91 -11.81 -24.72
CA PHE A 80 7.91 -12.27 -23.76
C PHE A 80 8.76 -13.40 -24.38
N PRO A 81 9.94 -13.07 -24.91
CA PRO A 81 10.93 -14.05 -25.35
C PRO A 81 11.30 -15.04 -24.23
N TRP A 82 11.70 -16.26 -24.61
CA TRP A 82 12.04 -17.35 -23.68
C TRP A 82 12.93 -16.93 -22.49
N PRO A 83 14.03 -16.17 -22.66
CA PRO A 83 14.90 -15.82 -21.54
C PRO A 83 14.19 -14.96 -20.48
N ILE A 84 13.32 -14.06 -20.90
CA ILE A 84 12.57 -13.17 -20.02
C ILE A 84 11.50 -13.94 -19.25
N LEU A 85 10.86 -14.92 -19.90
CA LEU A 85 9.90 -15.81 -19.23
C LEU A 85 10.56 -16.63 -18.12
N TYR A 86 11.72 -17.25 -18.40
CA TYR A 86 12.44 -18.02 -17.38
C TYR A 86 12.94 -17.16 -16.23
N LEU A 87 13.48 -15.97 -16.53
CA LEU A 87 13.91 -15.02 -15.51
C LEU A 87 12.73 -14.53 -14.66
N GLY A 88 11.59 -14.24 -15.30
CA GLY A 88 10.36 -13.85 -14.64
C GLY A 88 9.81 -14.95 -13.72
N ALA A 89 9.77 -16.20 -14.20
CA ALA A 89 9.37 -17.36 -13.40
C ALA A 89 10.31 -17.59 -12.21
N PHE A 90 11.62 -17.46 -12.42
CA PHE A 90 12.62 -17.53 -11.36
C PHE A 90 12.39 -16.44 -10.31
N CYS A 91 12.25 -15.18 -10.71
CA CYS A 91 11.94 -14.07 -9.80
C CYS A 91 10.61 -14.28 -9.06
N LEU A 92 9.60 -14.84 -9.73
CA LEU A 92 8.31 -15.09 -9.10
C LEU A 92 8.45 -16.15 -8.00
N ILE A 93 9.11 -17.27 -8.25
CA ILE A 93 9.26 -18.34 -7.25
C ILE A 93 10.24 -17.90 -6.15
N PHE A 94 11.46 -17.53 -6.54
CA PHE A 94 12.53 -17.21 -5.59
C PHE A 94 12.26 -15.91 -4.84
N GLY A 95 11.76 -14.88 -5.52
CA GLY A 95 11.42 -13.60 -4.90
C GLY A 95 10.28 -13.72 -3.89
N ASN A 96 9.19 -14.43 -4.21
CA ASN A 96 8.12 -14.65 -3.24
C ASN A 96 8.60 -15.49 -2.05
N PHE A 97 9.39 -16.55 -2.29
CA PHE A 97 9.95 -17.37 -1.23
C PHE A 97 10.85 -16.55 -0.30
N PHE A 98 11.78 -15.78 -0.87
CA PHE A 98 12.68 -14.91 -0.11
C PHE A 98 11.91 -13.87 0.70
N TYR A 99 10.85 -13.29 0.12
CA TYR A 99 10.02 -12.31 0.82
C TYR A 99 9.31 -12.94 2.02
N VAL A 100 8.64 -14.08 1.85
CA VAL A 100 7.98 -14.79 2.97
C VAL A 100 9.02 -15.16 4.04
N TYR A 101 10.20 -15.63 3.64
CA TYR A 101 11.30 -15.95 4.55
C TYR A 101 11.74 -14.74 5.40
N LEU A 102 11.92 -13.57 4.80
CA LEU A 102 12.27 -12.35 5.52
C LEU A 102 11.20 -11.96 6.55
N TYR A 103 9.92 -12.12 6.23
CA TYR A 103 8.84 -11.84 7.18
C TYR A 103 8.80 -12.85 8.32
N LEU A 104 9.04 -14.13 8.04
CA LEU A 104 9.18 -15.15 9.10
C LEU A 104 10.32 -14.76 10.04
N LEU A 105 11.48 -14.38 9.49
CA LEU A 105 12.63 -13.92 10.29
C LEU A 105 12.30 -12.67 11.11
N ALA A 106 11.58 -11.70 10.54
CA ALA A 106 11.14 -10.51 11.23
C ALA A 106 10.20 -10.83 12.41
N CYS A 107 9.23 -11.74 12.23
CA CYS A 107 8.33 -12.19 13.29
C CYS A 107 9.07 -12.94 14.40
N MET A 108 10.03 -13.80 14.04
CA MET A 108 10.88 -14.52 14.99
C MET A 108 11.72 -13.55 15.83
N ARG A 109 12.35 -12.55 15.20
CA ARG A 109 13.12 -11.52 15.94
C ARG A 109 12.25 -10.68 16.88
N ARG A 110 10.97 -10.50 16.57
CA ARG A 110 10.01 -9.78 17.41
C ARG A 110 9.30 -10.69 18.44
N LYS A 111 9.60 -11.99 18.47
CA LYS A 111 9.00 -13.02 19.36
C LYS A 111 7.46 -13.09 19.26
N GLN A 112 6.89 -12.72 18.12
CA GLN A 112 5.44 -12.69 17.90
C GLN A 112 4.98 -13.98 17.18
N TYR A 113 5.02 -15.12 17.88
CA TYR A 113 4.79 -16.43 17.27
C TYR A 113 3.36 -16.63 16.74
N HIS A 114 2.37 -15.97 17.32
CA HIS A 114 0.99 -16.02 16.82
C HIS A 114 0.86 -15.46 15.39
N LEU A 115 1.75 -14.57 14.96
CA LEU A 115 1.71 -13.96 13.64
C LEU A 115 2.39 -14.81 12.54
N LEU A 116 3.11 -15.88 12.91
CA LEU A 116 3.83 -16.74 11.95
C LEU A 116 2.89 -17.36 10.90
N LEU A 117 1.72 -17.83 11.31
CA LEU A 117 0.75 -18.41 10.36
C LEU A 117 0.20 -17.35 9.39
N TRP A 118 0.01 -16.12 9.88
CA TRP A 118 -0.50 -15.01 9.10
C TRP A 118 0.51 -14.50 8.05
N THR A 119 1.81 -14.75 8.27
CA THR A 119 2.87 -14.46 7.31
C THR A 119 2.71 -15.21 5.98
N LEU A 120 2.10 -16.40 5.98
CA LEU A 120 1.83 -17.14 4.74
C LEU A 120 0.76 -16.46 3.87
N PHE A 121 -0.12 -15.64 4.47
CA PHE A 121 -1.15 -14.89 3.75
C PHE A 121 -0.66 -13.52 3.22
N ILE A 122 0.65 -13.25 3.27
CA ILE A 122 1.23 -12.01 2.73
C ILE A 122 0.94 -11.80 1.23
N PRO A 123 1.03 -12.82 0.35
CA PRO A 123 0.72 -12.64 -1.07
C PRO A 123 -0.73 -12.19 -1.29
N VAL A 124 -1.67 -12.66 -0.47
CA VAL A 124 -3.07 -12.21 -0.50
C VAL A 124 -3.19 -10.77 -0.02
N TYR A 125 -2.46 -10.41 1.04
CA TYR A 125 -2.41 -9.04 1.54
C TYR A 125 -1.85 -8.05 0.49
N TRP A 126 -0.92 -8.48 -0.37
CA TRP A 126 -0.43 -7.67 -1.48
C TRP A 126 -1.51 -7.34 -2.51
N LEU A 127 -2.41 -8.26 -2.84
CA LEU A 127 -3.55 -7.97 -3.71
C LEU A 127 -4.46 -6.90 -3.08
N LEU A 128 -4.67 -6.98 -1.77
CA LEU A 128 -5.43 -5.97 -1.03
C LEU A 128 -4.74 -4.59 -1.05
N MET A 129 -3.41 -4.55 -0.95
CA MET A 129 -2.63 -3.32 -1.09
C MET A 129 -2.70 -2.75 -2.52
N SER A 130 -2.71 -3.62 -3.52
CA SER A 130 -2.78 -3.24 -4.94
C SER A 130 -4.14 -2.63 -5.28
N THR A 131 -5.24 -3.22 -4.80
CA THR A 131 -6.59 -2.64 -4.96
C THR A 131 -6.72 -1.29 -4.26
N ALA A 132 -6.10 -1.11 -3.09
CA ALA A 132 -6.02 0.19 -2.42
C ALA A 132 -5.26 1.24 -3.26
N ALA A 133 -4.22 0.83 -3.99
CA ALA A 133 -3.45 1.69 -4.87
C ALA A 133 -4.26 2.17 -6.09
N PHE A 134 -5.00 1.27 -6.75
CA PHE A 134 -5.92 1.65 -7.84
C PHE A 134 -7.00 2.63 -7.37
N TYR A 135 -7.56 2.40 -6.18
CA TYR A 135 -8.54 3.32 -5.60
C TYR A 135 -7.93 4.70 -5.31
N ALA A 136 -6.70 4.73 -4.76
CA ALA A 136 -5.98 5.97 -4.51
C ALA A 136 -5.66 6.74 -5.81
N LEU A 137 -5.26 6.04 -6.88
CA LEU A 137 -5.02 6.62 -8.19
C LEU A 137 -6.31 7.22 -8.77
N PHE A 138 -7.42 6.47 -8.74
CA PHE A 138 -8.71 6.96 -9.19
C PHE A 138 -9.16 8.19 -8.41
N GLU A 139 -9.01 8.18 -7.07
CA GLU A 139 -9.34 9.31 -6.22
C GLU A 139 -8.43 10.53 -6.45
N LEU A 140 -7.16 10.32 -6.80
CA LEU A 140 -6.24 11.38 -7.17
C LEU A 140 -6.65 12.06 -8.50
N LEU A 141 -7.12 11.29 -9.48
CA LEU A 141 -7.56 11.80 -10.78
C LEU A 141 -8.91 12.53 -10.70
N VAL A 142 -9.89 11.97 -10.00
CA VAL A 142 -11.26 12.53 -9.94
C VAL A 142 -11.37 13.64 -8.90
N LYS A 143 -10.65 13.55 -7.77
CA LYS A 143 -10.70 14.52 -6.68
C LYS A 143 -9.31 14.74 -6.06
N PRO A 144 -8.41 15.50 -6.72
CA PRO A 144 -7.02 15.63 -6.30
C PRO A 144 -6.87 16.16 -4.86
N HIS A 145 -7.69 17.16 -4.48
CA HIS A 145 -7.66 17.79 -3.15
C HIS A 145 -8.54 17.11 -2.10
N TYR A 146 -9.34 16.11 -2.47
CA TYR A 146 -10.22 15.45 -1.50
C TYR A 146 -9.42 14.50 -0.62
N TRP A 147 -9.59 14.66 0.68
CA TRP A 147 -8.83 13.94 1.68
C TRP A 147 -9.79 13.22 2.63
N GLN A 148 -9.90 11.90 2.47
CA GLN A 148 -10.81 11.10 3.29
C GLN A 148 -10.36 11.09 4.75
N LYS A 149 -11.22 11.63 5.61
CA LYS A 149 -11.08 11.51 7.06
C LYS A 149 -11.50 10.10 7.45
N THR A 150 -10.61 9.35 8.10
CA THR A 150 -10.97 8.06 8.71
C THR A 150 -11.83 8.32 9.94
N VAL A 151 -12.82 7.47 10.18
CA VAL A 151 -13.70 7.61 11.34
C VAL A 151 -12.92 7.15 12.56
N HIS A 152 -12.49 8.11 13.38
CA HIS A 152 -11.84 7.83 14.67
C HIS A 152 -12.93 7.59 15.72
N GLY A 153 -12.72 6.67 16.65
CA GLY A 153 -13.67 6.40 17.75
C GLY A 153 -14.43 5.08 17.70
N LEU A 154 -14.05 4.12 16.83
CA LEU A 154 -14.60 2.75 16.88
C LEU A 154 -14.38 2.08 18.26
N HIS A 155 -13.35 2.49 19.01
CA HIS A 155 -13.04 2.00 20.35
C HIS A 155 -13.93 2.61 21.46
N LEU A 156 -14.62 3.73 21.20
CA LEU A 156 -15.51 4.39 22.16
C LEU A 156 -16.94 3.87 22.09
N LYS A 157 -17.31 3.19 20.99
CA LYS A 157 -18.66 2.65 20.80
C LYS A 157 -18.96 1.46 21.73
N GLY A 158 -17.93 0.69 22.10
CA GLY A 158 -18.05 -0.42 23.06
C GLY A 158 -18.08 -0.01 24.54
N LYS A 159 -17.65 1.21 24.88
CA LYS A 159 -17.63 1.69 26.29
C LYS A 159 -18.89 2.46 26.71
N ARG A 160 -19.77 2.86 25.79
CA ARG A 160 -21.02 3.56 26.15
C ARG A 160 -22.16 2.66 26.59
N THR A 161 -22.03 1.33 26.45
CA THR A 161 -23.07 0.37 26.85
C THR A 161 -22.87 -0.23 28.25
N SER A 162 -21.82 0.15 28.98
CA SER A 162 -21.54 -0.38 30.33
C SER A 162 -21.35 0.70 31.41
N SER A 163 -21.83 1.91 31.17
CA SER A 163 -21.89 2.94 32.21
C SER A 163 -23.17 3.74 32.03
N GLY A 164 -24.28 3.09 32.36
CA GLY A 164 -25.45 3.81 32.86
C GLY A 164 -25.09 4.31 34.25
N HIS A 165 -24.47 5.48 34.31
CA HIS A 165 -24.52 6.31 35.51
C HIS A 165 -25.16 7.61 35.07
N ASP A 166 -26.43 7.77 35.45
CA ASP A 166 -27.21 8.97 35.26
C ASP A 166 -26.47 10.16 35.87
N ILE A 167 -25.91 11.01 35.02
CA ILE A 167 -25.42 12.31 35.47
C ILE A 167 -26.62 13.27 35.36
N SER A 168 -27.31 13.42 36.48
CA SER A 168 -28.30 14.47 36.73
C SER A 168 -27.69 15.85 36.43
N PRO A 169 -28.43 16.80 35.82
CA PRO A 169 -27.88 18.10 35.45
C PRO A 169 -27.72 18.97 36.70
N GLY A 170 -26.51 19.03 37.24
CA GLY A 170 -26.18 19.88 38.37
C GLY A 170 -24.77 20.44 38.26
N HIS A 171 -24.69 21.77 38.19
CA HIS A 171 -23.49 22.59 38.36
C HIS A 171 -22.52 22.72 37.15
N ILE A 172 -22.84 23.69 36.29
CA ILE A 172 -21.85 24.44 35.49
C ILE A 172 -20.93 25.20 36.44
N ASN A 173 -19.64 24.84 36.46
CA ASN A 173 -18.60 25.59 37.16
C ASN A 173 -17.69 26.28 36.11
N PRO A 174 -17.71 27.62 35.95
CA PRO A 174 -17.06 28.32 34.84
C PRO A 174 -15.58 28.63 35.13
N ALA A 175 -14.77 27.62 35.45
CA ALA A 175 -13.39 27.83 35.90
C ALA A 175 -12.29 27.13 35.08
N CYS A 176 -12.61 26.56 33.91
CA CYS A 176 -11.59 25.94 33.05
C CYS A 176 -11.67 26.45 31.60
N ALA A 177 -11.61 27.77 31.46
CA ALA A 177 -11.13 28.40 30.23
C ALA A 177 -9.63 28.68 30.43
N CYS A 178 -8.77 27.83 29.88
CA CYS A 178 -7.35 28.11 29.76
C CYS A 178 -6.90 27.93 28.30
N ASN A 179 -6.95 29.07 27.60
CA ASN A 179 -5.95 29.62 26.68
C ASN A 179 -4.92 28.64 26.09
N PHE A 180 -5.06 28.41 24.78
CA PHE A 180 -3.92 28.11 23.90
C PHE A 180 -3.41 29.44 23.33
N THR A 181 -2.26 29.90 23.83
CA THR A 181 -1.32 30.75 23.09
C THR A 181 -0.54 29.91 22.09
#